data_AF-A0A154PQ00-F1
#
_entry.id   AF-A0A154PQ00-F1
#
_cell.length_a   1.000
_cell.length_b   1.000
_cell.length_c   1.000
_cell.angle_alpha   90.00
_cell.angle_beta   90.00
_cell.angle_gamma   90.00
#
_symmetry.space_group_name_H-M   'P 1'
#
loop_
_entity.id
_entity.type
_entity.pdbx_description
1 polymer ?
#
loop_
_entity_poly.entity_id
_entity_poly.type
_entity_poly.pdbx_seq_one_letter_code
_entity_poly.pdbx_strand_id
1 'polypeptide(L)'
;MPDRNKILPDVLTAIGQTPLIKLNNIPKSYGIKCEMYVKCEFFNPGGSVKDRIAYRMVQDAEEKGLLKPGYTIIEPTSGNTGIGLAMTAAVKGYKCIIVMPEKMSNEKVYTLRALGAKIVRTPTEASFDSPEAHINVAHKLQKEIPNSVVLDQYTNPGNPLAHYDQTAVEIWKQCDEKIDYLVAGAGTGGTISGVGRKLKELSPGTKIIAVDPKGSILAQSPELQDDVNFYEVEGIGYDFIPTVLDHNVIDKWIKTEDCESLNAARMLIRKEGLLCGGSSGAALTAALKIAKDFSEGTRVVVVLPDGIRNYMTKFVSDHWMDARGFLESTCQNEVKKWWWDIPISRLFFDKTPLFKENITCQDAIRIFEDTKVQQLVISNDNIHVNGILNSNTLMSDLVFGRIKLIDSVERSMVKHYAKVKVSVTLGQLSRLLEKELYAVILDEEHNNTFIAIVNFSHILNFITKSKGTVNSSN
;
A
#
# COMPACT_ATOMS: atom_id res chain seq x y z
N MET A 1 21.25 -3.68 -24.32
CA MET A 1 21.06 -4.32 -23.01
C MET A 1 22.38 -4.93 -22.58
N PRO A 2 22.74 -4.86 -21.29
CA PRO A 2 23.99 -5.44 -20.80
C PRO A 2 24.00 -6.97 -20.98
N ASP A 3 25.18 -7.52 -21.27
CA ASP A 3 25.41 -8.96 -21.35
C ASP A 3 25.50 -9.54 -19.94
N ARG A 4 24.50 -10.35 -19.55
CA ARG A 4 24.39 -10.97 -18.22
C ARG A 4 25.42 -12.09 -17.99
N ASN A 5 26.20 -12.47 -19.00
CA ASN A 5 27.28 -13.46 -18.88
C ASN A 5 28.65 -12.83 -18.56
N LYS A 6 28.73 -11.51 -18.38
CA LYS A 6 29.95 -10.76 -18.06
C LYS A 6 29.81 -9.97 -16.77
N ILE A 7 30.95 -9.50 -16.25
CA ILE A 7 30.98 -8.63 -15.06
C ILE A 7 30.18 -7.35 -15.36
N LEU A 8 29.22 -7.04 -14.50
CA LEU A 8 28.47 -5.79 -14.53
C LEU A 8 29.26 -4.68 -13.83
N PRO A 9 29.32 -3.45 -14.38
CA PRO A 9 30.09 -2.36 -13.78
C PRO A 9 29.49 -1.88 -12.45
N ASP A 10 28.17 -1.96 -12.30
CA ASP A 10 27.45 -1.59 -11.09
C ASP A 10 26.06 -2.26 -11.05
N VAL A 11 25.36 -2.10 -9.92
CA VAL A 11 24.03 -2.66 -9.70
C VAL A 11 22.94 -2.02 -10.58
N LEU A 12 23.12 -0.79 -11.08
CA LEU A 12 22.11 -0.13 -11.92
C LEU A 12 22.02 -0.80 -13.29
N THR A 13 23.16 -1.29 -13.80
CA THR A 13 23.14 -2.13 -15.01
C THR A 13 22.47 -3.49 -14.79
N ALA A 14 22.22 -3.91 -13.55
CA ALA A 14 21.43 -5.09 -13.20
C ALA A 14 19.91 -4.88 -13.31
N ILE A 15 19.45 -3.64 -13.52
CA ILE A 15 18.03 -3.32 -13.73
C ILE A 15 17.56 -3.86 -15.09
N GLY A 16 16.35 -4.41 -15.13
CA GLY A 16 15.72 -4.98 -16.31
C GLY A 16 16.20 -6.40 -16.66
N GLN A 17 15.77 -6.88 -17.84
CA GLN A 17 15.92 -8.29 -18.25
C GLN A 17 15.30 -9.27 -17.25
N THR A 18 14.16 -8.91 -16.68
CA THR A 18 13.44 -9.72 -15.69
C THR A 18 12.80 -10.95 -16.34
N PRO A 19 12.63 -12.06 -15.61
CA PRO A 19 12.10 -13.28 -16.19
C PRO A 19 10.60 -13.17 -16.50
N LEU A 20 10.18 -13.85 -17.57
CA LEU A 20 8.79 -14.13 -17.90
C LEU A 20 8.52 -15.60 -17.55
N ILE A 21 7.67 -15.87 -16.56
CA ILE A 21 7.49 -17.21 -15.98
C ILE A 21 6.06 -17.68 -16.24
N LYS A 22 5.90 -18.94 -16.70
CA LYS A 22 4.57 -19.55 -16.89
C LYS A 22 3.92 -19.87 -15.54
N LEU A 23 2.64 -19.50 -15.37
CA LEU A 23 1.83 -19.95 -14.24
C LEU A 23 1.30 -21.35 -14.52
N ASN A 24 1.51 -22.30 -13.60
CA ASN A 24 1.21 -23.70 -13.84
C ASN A 24 0.01 -24.21 -13.04
N ASN A 25 -0.09 -23.82 -11.77
CA ASN A 25 -1.02 -24.39 -10.80
C ASN A 25 -2.28 -23.53 -10.66
N ILE A 26 -2.12 -22.20 -10.62
CA ILE A 26 -3.23 -21.27 -10.44
C ILE A 26 -4.22 -21.38 -11.61
N PRO A 27 -3.82 -21.21 -12.90
CA PRO A 27 -4.78 -21.25 -14.01
C PRO A 27 -5.56 -22.56 -14.06
N LYS A 28 -4.87 -23.70 -13.84
CA LYS A 28 -5.50 -25.04 -13.77
C LYS A 28 -6.56 -25.11 -12.67
N SER A 29 -6.27 -24.59 -11.47
CA SER A 29 -7.24 -24.60 -10.36
C SER A 29 -8.47 -23.72 -10.60
N TYR A 30 -8.43 -22.80 -11.57
CA TYR A 30 -9.55 -21.96 -11.99
C TYR A 30 -10.20 -22.44 -13.32
N GLY A 31 -9.77 -23.58 -13.87
CA GLY A 31 -10.28 -24.10 -15.14
C GLY A 31 -9.91 -23.24 -16.37
N ILE A 32 -8.88 -22.41 -16.27
CA ILE A 32 -8.45 -21.53 -17.35
C ILE A 32 -7.66 -22.33 -18.39
N LYS A 33 -8.06 -22.17 -19.67
CA LYS A 33 -7.48 -22.90 -20.81
C LYS A 33 -6.33 -22.17 -21.51
N CYS A 34 -6.31 -20.84 -21.44
CA CYS A 34 -5.26 -20.03 -22.06
C CYS A 34 -3.92 -20.16 -21.30
N GLU A 35 -2.82 -19.79 -21.95
CA GLU A 35 -1.50 -19.73 -21.32
C GLU A 35 -1.35 -18.41 -20.56
N MET A 36 -1.03 -18.50 -19.27
CA MET A 36 -0.76 -17.32 -18.45
C MET A 36 0.72 -17.27 -18.07
N TYR A 37 1.32 -16.11 -18.26
CA TYR A 37 2.69 -15.79 -17.90
C TYR A 37 2.73 -14.58 -16.97
N VAL A 38 3.76 -14.51 -16.15
CA VAL A 38 4.01 -13.40 -15.25
C VAL A 38 5.36 -12.77 -15.54
N LYS A 39 5.38 -11.45 -15.72
CA LYS A 39 6.60 -10.65 -15.85
C LYS A 39 7.04 -10.21 -14.46
N CYS A 40 8.09 -10.86 -13.94
CA CYS A 40 8.48 -10.78 -12.54
C CYS A 40 9.39 -9.57 -12.27
N GLU A 41 8.81 -8.37 -12.23
CA GLU A 41 9.55 -7.12 -12.00
C GLU A 41 10.13 -6.99 -10.59
N PHE A 42 9.68 -7.82 -9.65
CA PHE A 42 10.25 -7.91 -8.31
C PHE A 42 11.69 -8.48 -8.25
N PHE A 43 12.21 -9.00 -9.37
CA PHE A 43 13.62 -9.42 -9.50
C PHE A 43 14.59 -8.28 -9.84
N ASN A 44 14.12 -7.07 -10.15
CA ASN A 44 15.01 -5.93 -10.26
C ASN A 44 15.79 -5.74 -8.92
N PRO A 45 17.02 -5.21 -8.94
CA PRO A 45 17.91 -5.23 -7.77
C PRO A 45 17.40 -4.41 -6.57
N GLY A 46 16.65 -3.34 -6.81
CA GLY A 46 15.93 -2.59 -5.77
C GLY A 46 14.64 -3.28 -5.32
N GLY A 47 14.17 -4.29 -6.05
CA GLY A 47 13.05 -5.17 -5.72
C GLY A 47 11.73 -4.76 -6.38
N SER A 48 11.75 -3.89 -7.39
CA SER A 48 10.51 -3.45 -8.05
C SER A 48 10.68 -2.97 -9.49
N VAL A 49 9.55 -2.90 -10.20
CA VAL A 49 9.41 -2.29 -11.53
C VAL A 49 9.88 -0.84 -11.60
N LYS A 50 9.88 -0.13 -10.46
CA LYS A 50 10.20 1.31 -10.40
C LYS A 50 11.70 1.58 -10.48
N ASP A 51 12.55 0.56 -10.33
CA ASP A 51 13.98 0.68 -10.54
C ASP A 51 14.29 1.15 -11.98
N ARG A 52 13.49 0.65 -12.95
CA ARG A 52 13.60 1.04 -14.36
C ARG A 52 13.40 2.53 -14.57
N ILE A 53 12.33 3.09 -13.99
CA ILE A 53 11.99 4.50 -14.19
C ILE A 53 12.92 5.40 -13.41
N ALA A 54 13.35 4.99 -12.22
CA ALA A 54 14.28 5.74 -11.40
C ALA A 54 15.61 5.91 -12.13
N TYR A 55 16.15 4.81 -12.68
CA TYR A 55 17.39 4.86 -13.44
C TYR A 55 17.23 5.67 -14.72
N ARG A 56 16.16 5.45 -15.49
CA ARG A 56 15.89 6.19 -16.73
C ARG A 56 15.75 7.70 -16.51
N MET A 57 14.96 8.14 -15.52
CA MET A 57 14.77 9.57 -15.25
C MET A 57 16.08 10.24 -14.82
N VAL A 58 16.95 9.54 -14.06
CA VAL A 58 18.28 10.05 -13.71
C VAL A 58 19.18 10.14 -14.94
N GLN A 59 19.22 9.12 -15.79
CA GLN A 59 20.00 9.15 -17.03
C GLN A 59 19.56 10.32 -17.93
N ASP A 60 18.26 10.45 -18.18
CA ASP A 60 17.72 11.53 -19.01
C ASP A 60 18.04 12.93 -18.42
N ALA A 61 18.04 13.06 -17.09
CA ALA A 61 18.36 14.33 -16.41
C ALA A 61 19.87 14.65 -16.46
N GLU A 62 20.73 13.64 -16.34
CA GLU A 62 22.19 13.77 -16.51
C GLU A 62 22.53 14.19 -17.95
N GLU A 63 21.95 13.52 -18.95
CA GLU A 63 22.17 13.82 -20.37
C GLU A 63 21.74 15.24 -20.74
N LYS A 64 20.67 15.75 -20.13
CA LYS A 64 20.18 17.13 -20.31
C LYS A 64 20.95 18.16 -19.47
N GLY A 65 21.89 17.74 -18.63
CA GLY A 65 22.64 18.63 -17.73
C GLY A 65 21.81 19.22 -16.58
N LEU A 66 20.61 18.67 -16.33
CA LEU A 66 19.70 19.08 -15.23
C LEU A 66 20.15 18.52 -13.88
N LEU A 67 20.91 17.42 -13.90
CA LEU A 67 21.48 16.77 -12.73
C LEU A 67 23.01 16.73 -12.85
N LYS A 68 23.71 17.16 -11.79
CA LYS A 68 25.18 17.24 -11.73
C LYS A 68 25.70 16.60 -10.45
N PRO A 69 26.94 16.07 -10.43
CA PRO A 69 27.50 15.42 -9.24
C PRO A 69 27.31 16.24 -7.95
N GLY A 70 26.86 15.58 -6.88
CA GLY A 70 26.57 16.23 -5.59
C GLY A 70 25.20 16.90 -5.47
N TYR A 71 24.37 16.92 -6.53
CA TYR A 71 22.98 17.37 -6.46
C TYR A 71 22.12 16.52 -5.51
N THR A 72 20.97 17.09 -5.12
CA THR A 72 19.96 16.41 -4.32
C THR A 72 18.75 16.03 -5.18
N ILE A 73 18.43 14.74 -5.26
CA ILE A 73 17.19 14.25 -5.84
C ILE A 73 16.11 14.26 -4.77
N ILE A 74 14.97 14.89 -5.06
CA ILE A 74 13.79 14.94 -4.19
C ILE A 74 12.64 14.29 -4.95
N GLU A 75 11.93 13.32 -4.37
CA GLU A 75 10.82 12.68 -5.09
C GLU A 75 9.58 12.45 -4.21
N PRO A 76 8.38 12.86 -4.68
CA PRO A 76 7.11 12.46 -4.09
C PRO A 76 6.72 11.05 -4.54
N THR A 77 6.60 10.09 -3.62
CA THR A 77 6.35 8.69 -4.00
C THR A 77 5.66 7.84 -2.94
N SER A 78 4.96 6.79 -3.39
CA SER A 78 4.43 5.69 -2.58
C SER A 78 5.48 4.64 -2.17
N GLY A 79 6.74 4.87 -2.51
CA GLY A 79 7.91 4.22 -1.91
C GLY A 79 8.84 3.51 -2.89
N ASN A 80 8.31 2.72 -3.83
CA ASN A 80 9.16 1.92 -4.74
C ASN A 80 10.02 2.79 -5.68
N THR A 81 9.47 3.88 -6.24
CA THR A 81 10.26 4.86 -7.00
C THR A 81 11.34 5.49 -6.13
N GLY A 82 11.03 5.75 -4.86
CA GLY A 82 11.98 6.25 -3.90
C GLY A 82 13.13 5.28 -3.64
N ILE A 83 12.85 3.97 -3.52
CA ILE A 83 13.90 2.94 -3.37
C ILE A 83 14.79 2.89 -4.61
N GLY A 84 14.20 2.90 -5.81
CA GLY A 84 14.96 2.93 -7.06
C GLY A 84 15.84 4.18 -7.17
N LEU A 85 15.32 5.35 -6.82
CA LEU A 85 16.07 6.62 -6.83
C LEU A 85 17.14 6.67 -5.74
N ALA A 86 16.86 6.17 -4.54
CA ALA A 86 17.84 6.09 -3.46
C ALA A 86 19.00 5.15 -3.81
N MET A 87 18.71 3.99 -4.40
CA MET A 87 19.74 3.08 -4.93
C MET A 87 20.57 3.75 -6.03
N THR A 88 19.91 4.42 -6.97
CA THR A 88 20.59 5.16 -8.05
C THR A 88 21.46 6.29 -7.50
N ALA A 89 20.95 7.05 -6.53
CA ALA A 89 21.66 8.13 -5.87
C ALA A 89 22.88 7.63 -5.09
N ALA A 90 22.75 6.50 -4.37
CA ALA A 90 23.86 5.88 -3.64
C ALA A 90 25.01 5.47 -4.57
N VAL A 91 24.70 4.92 -5.75
CA VAL A 91 25.71 4.51 -6.74
C VAL A 91 26.35 5.73 -7.42
N LYS A 92 25.56 6.74 -7.78
CA LYS A 92 26.02 7.91 -8.54
C LYS A 92 26.51 9.09 -7.69
N GLY A 93 26.43 8.98 -6.36
CA GLY A 93 26.90 10.02 -5.43
C GLY A 93 25.97 11.23 -5.30
N TYR A 94 24.66 11.04 -5.48
CA TYR A 94 23.65 12.07 -5.22
C TYR A 94 23.12 11.99 -3.78
N LYS A 95 22.66 13.12 -3.26
CA LYS A 95 21.82 13.12 -2.05
C LYS A 95 20.39 12.74 -2.45
N CYS A 96 19.67 12.07 -1.57
CA CYS A 96 18.30 11.64 -1.85
C CYS A 96 17.36 12.03 -0.70
N ILE A 97 16.22 12.65 -1.03
CA ILE A 97 15.14 12.97 -0.12
C ILE A 97 13.84 12.40 -0.68
N ILE A 98 13.19 11.53 0.08
CA ILE A 98 11.91 10.93 -0.31
C ILE A 98 10.80 11.54 0.52
N VAL A 99 9.77 12.05 -0.17
CA VAL A 99 8.55 12.56 0.45
C VAL A 99 7.45 11.53 0.24
N MET A 100 6.91 10.98 1.33
CA MET A 100 5.91 9.90 1.24
C MET A 100 4.79 10.03 2.29
N PRO A 101 3.56 9.60 1.96
CA PRO A 101 2.49 9.51 2.94
C PRO A 101 2.79 8.57 4.11
N GLU A 102 2.15 8.78 5.25
CA GLU A 102 2.32 7.95 6.45
C GLU A 102 1.84 6.51 6.29
N LYS A 103 0.81 6.23 5.47
CA LYS A 103 0.27 4.86 5.26
C LYS A 103 1.28 3.86 4.68
N MET A 104 2.36 4.35 4.06
CA MET A 104 3.35 3.49 3.41
C MET A 104 4.14 2.69 4.44
N SER A 105 4.35 1.40 4.13
CA SER A 105 4.92 0.42 5.07
C SER A 105 6.26 0.84 5.69
N ASN A 106 6.52 0.36 6.92
CA ASN A 106 7.76 0.64 7.63
C ASN A 106 8.97 -0.03 6.96
N GLU A 107 8.76 -1.17 6.31
CA GLU A 107 9.79 -1.89 5.56
C GLU A 107 10.39 -1.03 4.43
N LYS A 108 9.56 -0.21 3.77
CA LYS A 108 10.05 0.78 2.78
C LYS A 108 10.91 1.86 3.44
N VAL A 109 10.50 2.37 4.60
CA VAL A 109 11.29 3.35 5.38
C VAL A 109 12.65 2.79 5.77
N TYR A 110 12.70 1.56 6.26
CA TYR A 110 13.95 0.92 6.66
C TYR A 110 14.89 0.74 5.47
N THR A 111 14.35 0.31 4.32
CA THR A 111 15.14 0.16 3.08
C THR A 111 15.71 1.51 2.62
N LEU A 112 14.89 2.57 2.61
CA LEU A 112 15.33 3.91 2.22
C LEU A 112 16.40 4.49 3.14
N ARG A 113 16.25 4.32 4.46
CA ARG A 113 17.28 4.75 5.42
C ARG A 113 18.59 4.00 5.22
N ALA A 114 18.53 2.69 4.98
CA ALA A 114 19.72 1.90 4.70
C ALA A 114 20.44 2.34 3.41
N LEU A 115 19.70 2.81 2.41
CA LEU A 115 20.24 3.41 1.18
C LEU A 115 20.73 4.87 1.36
N GLY A 116 20.64 5.42 2.58
CA GLY A 116 21.11 6.78 2.88
C GLY A 116 20.14 7.90 2.50
N ALA A 117 18.89 7.58 2.14
CA ALA A 117 17.88 8.60 1.84
C ALA A 117 17.32 9.24 3.12
N LYS A 118 17.11 10.56 3.07
CA LYS A 118 16.29 11.26 4.06
C LYS A 118 14.81 11.07 3.73
N ILE A 119 13.97 10.99 4.75
CA ILE A 119 12.54 10.72 4.58
C ILE A 119 11.75 11.84 5.24
N VAL A 120 10.82 12.41 4.48
CA VAL A 120 9.82 13.37 4.94
C VAL A 120 8.46 12.69 4.83
N ARG A 121 7.70 12.66 5.93
CA ARG A 121 6.35 12.09 5.95
C ARG A 121 5.32 13.19 5.73
N THR A 122 4.22 12.86 5.06
CA THR A 122 3.05 13.73 4.91
C THR A 122 1.77 13.03 5.36
N PRO A 123 0.74 13.78 5.78
CA PRO A 123 -0.57 13.21 6.10
C PRO A 123 -1.11 12.37 4.94
N THR A 124 -1.79 11.28 5.25
CA THR A 124 -2.33 10.36 4.23
C THR A 124 -3.61 10.89 3.61
N GLU A 125 -4.38 11.63 4.39
CA GLU A 125 -5.67 12.24 4.04
C GLU A 125 -5.55 13.53 3.23
N ALA A 126 -4.33 14.09 3.10
CA ALA A 126 -4.12 15.30 2.32
C ALA A 126 -4.42 15.02 0.84
N SER A 127 -5.43 15.73 0.30
CA SER A 127 -5.73 15.71 -1.14
C SER A 127 -4.51 16.12 -1.95
N PHE A 128 -4.39 15.64 -3.19
CA PHE A 128 -3.20 15.87 -4.01
C PHE A 128 -2.84 17.37 -4.20
N ASP A 129 -3.82 18.26 -4.16
CA ASP A 129 -3.69 19.71 -4.32
C ASP A 129 -3.41 20.45 -2.99
N SER A 130 -3.50 19.77 -1.85
CA SER A 130 -3.20 20.34 -0.54
C SER A 130 -1.72 20.74 -0.43
N PRO A 131 -1.40 21.87 0.24
CA PRO A 131 -0.01 22.24 0.55
C PRO A 131 0.77 21.16 1.33
N GLU A 132 0.05 20.29 2.05
CA GLU A 132 0.61 19.20 2.85
C GLU A 132 0.77 17.90 2.07
N ALA A 133 0.26 17.84 0.84
CA ALA A 133 0.42 16.68 -0.03
C ALA A 133 1.90 16.46 -0.35
N HIS A 134 2.31 15.18 -0.38
CA HIS A 134 3.68 14.78 -0.71
C HIS A 134 4.23 15.44 -2.00
N ILE A 135 3.40 15.66 -3.02
CA ILE A 135 3.78 16.38 -4.25
C ILE A 135 4.17 17.83 -3.94
N ASN A 136 3.30 18.59 -3.29
CA ASN A 136 3.53 19.99 -2.97
C ASN A 136 4.66 20.18 -1.96
N VAL A 137 4.79 19.29 -0.97
CA VAL A 137 5.91 19.27 -0.03
C VAL A 137 7.24 19.01 -0.75
N ALA A 138 7.28 18.10 -1.72
CA ALA A 138 8.49 17.88 -2.53
C ALA A 138 8.89 19.13 -3.33
N HIS A 139 7.94 19.82 -3.96
CA HIS A 139 8.20 21.08 -4.67
C HIS A 139 8.63 22.21 -3.73
N LYS A 140 8.05 22.29 -2.52
CA LYS A 140 8.48 23.25 -1.51
C LYS A 140 9.94 23.01 -1.12
N LEU A 141 10.30 21.77 -0.79
CA LEU A 141 11.68 21.39 -0.45
C LEU A 141 12.65 21.68 -1.60
N GLN A 142 12.23 21.48 -2.86
CA GLN A 142 13.05 21.78 -4.03
C GLN A 142 13.37 23.28 -4.16
N LYS A 143 12.44 24.17 -3.79
CA LYS A 143 12.68 25.62 -3.76
C LYS A 143 13.64 26.04 -2.63
N GLU A 144 13.61 25.31 -1.52
CA GLU A 144 14.42 25.62 -0.32
C GLU A 144 15.85 25.03 -0.41
N ILE A 145 16.02 23.91 -1.09
CA ILE A 145 17.29 23.19 -1.16
C ILE A 145 18.03 23.55 -2.46
N PRO A 146 19.17 24.25 -2.40
CA PRO A 146 19.94 24.57 -3.60
C PRO A 146 20.48 23.29 -4.26
N ASN A 147 20.70 23.35 -5.58
CA ASN A 147 21.22 22.22 -6.37
C ASN A 147 20.36 20.95 -6.18
N SER A 148 19.04 21.11 -6.23
CA SER A 148 18.08 20.02 -6.11
C SER A 148 17.15 19.93 -7.32
N VAL A 149 16.66 18.72 -7.57
CA VAL A 149 15.69 18.44 -8.64
C VAL A 149 14.59 17.54 -8.12
N VAL A 150 13.36 17.79 -8.58
CA VAL A 150 12.27 16.82 -8.53
C VAL A 150 12.14 16.22 -9.91
N LEU A 151 12.35 14.92 -10.04
CA LEU A 151 12.28 14.26 -11.34
C LEU A 151 10.84 14.06 -11.78
N ASP A 152 9.91 13.92 -10.82
CA ASP A 152 8.46 13.90 -11.01
C ASP A 152 7.98 12.76 -11.90
N GLN A 153 7.88 11.57 -11.32
CA GLN A 153 7.34 10.38 -12.00
C GLN A 153 5.92 10.55 -12.59
N TYR A 154 5.15 11.56 -12.19
CA TYR A 154 3.78 11.77 -12.68
C TYR A 154 3.73 12.49 -14.02
N THR A 155 4.76 13.27 -14.35
CA THR A 155 4.86 14.06 -15.58
C THR A 155 6.06 13.69 -16.46
N ASN A 156 7.09 13.06 -15.89
CA ASN A 156 8.34 12.81 -16.59
C ASN A 156 8.21 11.72 -17.66
N PRO A 157 8.56 12.01 -18.94
CA PRO A 157 8.48 11.03 -20.02
C PRO A 157 9.40 9.83 -19.82
N GLY A 158 10.47 9.95 -19.03
CA GLY A 158 11.36 8.85 -18.68
C GLY A 158 10.63 7.68 -17.99
N ASN A 159 9.51 7.95 -17.30
CA ASN A 159 8.67 6.91 -16.71
C ASN A 159 8.06 5.96 -17.76
N PRO A 160 7.14 6.42 -18.64
CA PRO A 160 6.59 5.54 -19.68
C PRO A 160 7.66 5.09 -20.69
N LEU A 161 8.67 5.91 -20.99
CA LEU A 161 9.71 5.53 -21.95
C LEU A 161 10.58 4.36 -21.47
N ALA A 162 10.90 4.25 -20.18
CA ALA A 162 11.59 3.07 -19.64
C ALA A 162 10.83 1.77 -19.98
N HIS A 163 9.50 1.81 -19.92
CA HIS A 163 8.66 0.65 -20.20
C HIS A 163 8.46 0.42 -21.70
N TYR A 164 8.34 1.49 -22.48
CA TYR A 164 8.23 1.45 -23.94
C TYR A 164 9.50 0.89 -24.59
N ASP A 165 10.67 1.38 -24.18
CA ASP A 165 11.97 1.03 -24.76
C ASP A 165 12.49 -0.33 -24.28
N GLN A 166 12.13 -0.74 -23.06
CA GLN A 166 12.68 -1.94 -22.42
C GLN A 166 11.61 -2.96 -22.07
N THR A 167 10.75 -2.69 -21.09
CA THR A 167 9.82 -3.69 -20.54
C THR A 167 8.96 -4.35 -21.62
N ALA A 168 8.41 -3.56 -22.54
CA ALA A 168 7.59 -4.04 -23.65
C ALA A 168 8.38 -4.87 -24.65
N VAL A 169 9.59 -4.42 -25.00
CA VAL A 169 10.49 -5.12 -25.92
C VAL A 169 10.96 -6.45 -25.32
N GLU A 170 11.22 -6.49 -24.01
CA GLU A 170 11.53 -7.73 -23.29
C GLU A 170 10.36 -8.71 -23.35
N ILE A 171 9.14 -8.26 -23.02
CA ILE A 171 7.93 -9.11 -23.07
C ILE A 171 7.73 -9.63 -24.49
N TRP A 172 7.78 -8.76 -25.50
CA TRP A 172 7.60 -9.12 -26.90
C TRP A 172 8.56 -10.23 -27.34
N LYS A 173 9.86 -10.07 -27.04
CA LYS A 173 10.89 -11.07 -27.36
C LYS A 173 10.72 -12.36 -26.56
N GLN A 174 10.42 -12.27 -25.27
CA GLN A 174 10.21 -13.43 -24.40
C GLN A 174 8.95 -14.24 -24.76
N CYS A 175 7.99 -13.60 -25.42
CA CYS A 175 6.77 -14.22 -25.92
C CYS A 175 6.91 -14.76 -27.36
N ASP A 176 8.11 -14.80 -27.93
CA ASP A 176 8.34 -15.14 -29.34
C ASP A 176 7.40 -14.37 -30.28
N GLU A 177 7.23 -13.07 -30.02
CA GLU A 177 6.41 -12.18 -30.84
C GLU A 177 4.91 -12.54 -30.86
N LYS A 178 4.44 -13.27 -29.83
CA LYS A 178 3.04 -13.72 -29.72
C LYS A 178 2.47 -13.45 -28.33
N ILE A 179 1.65 -12.41 -28.23
CA ILE A 179 0.94 -12.00 -27.02
C ILE A 179 -0.45 -11.46 -27.37
N ASP A 180 -1.48 -11.97 -26.71
CA ASP A 180 -2.86 -11.57 -26.96
C ASP A 180 -3.35 -10.56 -25.93
N TYR A 181 -2.95 -10.73 -24.66
CA TYR A 181 -3.38 -9.86 -23.57
C TYR A 181 -2.21 -9.48 -22.66
N LEU A 182 -2.14 -8.20 -22.29
CA LEU A 182 -1.28 -7.69 -21.23
C LEU A 182 -2.15 -7.14 -20.09
N VAL A 183 -1.88 -7.57 -18.86
CA VAL A 183 -2.58 -7.10 -17.65
C VAL A 183 -1.59 -6.45 -16.70
N ALA A 184 -1.82 -5.20 -16.30
CA ALA A 184 -1.00 -4.52 -15.30
C ALA A 184 -1.80 -3.53 -14.45
N GLY A 185 -1.43 -3.41 -13.18
CA GLY A 185 -1.96 -2.39 -12.28
C GLY A 185 -1.45 -0.99 -12.61
N ALA A 186 -2.33 0.00 -12.55
CA ALA A 186 -2.02 1.40 -12.81
C ALA A 186 -1.87 2.19 -11.50
N GLY A 187 -0.66 2.70 -11.25
CA GLY A 187 -0.42 3.78 -10.29
C GLY A 187 -0.27 5.08 -11.07
N THR A 188 0.97 5.47 -11.38
CA THR A 188 1.21 6.63 -12.27
C THR A 188 0.67 6.43 -13.69
N GLY A 189 0.40 5.18 -14.09
CA GLY A 189 0.06 4.83 -15.48
C GLY A 189 1.25 4.58 -16.40
N GLY A 190 2.47 4.99 -16.03
CA GLY A 190 3.64 4.89 -16.91
C GLY A 190 3.94 3.49 -17.43
N THR A 191 3.78 2.44 -16.60
CA THR A 191 3.97 1.05 -17.03
C THR A 191 2.93 0.61 -18.05
N ILE A 192 1.64 0.78 -17.78
CA ILE A 192 0.59 0.34 -18.70
C ILE A 192 0.61 1.16 -20.00
N SER A 193 0.90 2.47 -19.93
CA SER A 193 0.96 3.34 -21.09
C SER A 193 2.20 3.10 -21.95
N GLY A 194 3.38 2.97 -21.33
CA GLY A 194 4.62 2.66 -22.05
C GLY A 194 4.57 1.29 -22.73
N VAL A 195 4.13 0.25 -22.02
CA VAL A 195 4.00 -1.09 -22.61
C VAL A 195 2.88 -1.12 -23.65
N GLY A 196 1.73 -0.52 -23.35
CA GLY A 196 0.59 -0.46 -24.27
C GLY A 196 0.94 0.19 -25.60
N ARG A 197 1.60 1.37 -25.58
CA ARG A 197 2.04 2.05 -26.80
C ARG A 197 2.94 1.17 -27.66
N LYS A 198 3.99 0.57 -27.07
CA LYS A 198 4.92 -0.28 -27.83
C LYS A 198 4.25 -1.55 -28.36
N LEU A 199 3.42 -2.22 -27.56
CA LEU A 199 2.73 -3.43 -28.01
C LEU A 199 1.67 -3.13 -29.08
N LYS A 200 0.97 -1.99 -29.02
CA LYS A 200 0.05 -1.58 -30.10
C LYS A 200 0.77 -1.29 -31.43
N GLU A 201 2.03 -0.85 -31.39
CA GLU A 201 2.86 -0.71 -32.59
C GLU A 201 3.31 -2.07 -33.15
N LEU A 202 3.77 -2.98 -32.29
CA LEU A 202 4.35 -4.27 -32.69
C LEU A 202 3.28 -5.34 -33.02
N SER A 203 2.18 -5.32 -32.27
CA SER A 203 1.05 -6.25 -32.34
C SER A 203 -0.24 -5.49 -32.04
N PRO A 204 -0.83 -4.79 -33.03
CA PRO A 204 -2.03 -3.98 -32.86
C PRO A 204 -3.24 -4.75 -32.26
N GLY A 205 -3.27 -6.07 -32.46
CA GLY A 205 -4.29 -6.96 -31.92
C GLY A 205 -4.20 -7.21 -30.41
N THR A 206 -3.03 -6.99 -29.80
CA THR A 206 -2.84 -7.21 -28.36
C THR A 206 -3.73 -6.29 -27.54
N LYS A 207 -4.44 -6.87 -26.58
CA LYS A 207 -5.37 -6.19 -25.68
C LYS A 207 -4.67 -5.77 -24.39
N ILE A 208 -4.79 -4.49 -24.06
CA ILE A 208 -4.15 -3.87 -22.90
C ILE A 208 -5.19 -3.67 -21.80
N ILE A 209 -5.00 -4.36 -20.69
CA ILE A 209 -5.94 -4.41 -19.56
C ILE A 209 -5.31 -3.71 -18.37
N ALA A 210 -5.89 -2.59 -17.97
CA ALA A 210 -5.46 -1.84 -16.80
C ALA A 210 -6.24 -2.27 -15.55
N VAL A 211 -5.54 -2.36 -14.42
CA VAL A 211 -6.14 -2.70 -13.13
C VAL A 211 -6.06 -1.52 -12.19
N ASP A 212 -7.20 -1.16 -11.61
CA ASP A 212 -7.37 0.00 -10.73
C ASP A 212 -8.07 -0.43 -9.44
N PRO A 213 -7.58 -0.08 -8.24
CA PRO A 213 -8.26 -0.44 -7.01
C PRO A 213 -9.61 0.28 -6.89
N LYS A 214 -10.54 -0.31 -6.15
CA LYS A 214 -11.68 0.47 -5.62
C LYS A 214 -11.17 1.58 -4.70
N GLY A 215 -11.77 2.77 -4.78
CA GLY A 215 -11.28 3.98 -4.11
C GLY A 215 -10.35 4.87 -4.95
N SER A 216 -10.13 4.53 -6.22
CA SER A 216 -9.32 5.29 -7.19
C SER A 216 -10.18 5.79 -8.37
N ILE A 217 -9.76 6.88 -9.02
CA ILE A 217 -10.48 7.48 -10.15
C ILE A 217 -9.81 7.26 -11.52
N LEU A 218 -8.76 6.44 -11.60
CA LEU A 218 -8.01 6.26 -12.85
C LEU A 218 -8.84 5.57 -13.95
N ALA A 219 -9.73 4.64 -13.56
CA ALA A 219 -10.66 3.99 -14.47
C ALA A 219 -11.79 4.95 -14.89
N GLN A 220 -11.61 5.62 -16.03
CA GLN A 220 -12.60 6.56 -16.58
C GLN A 220 -13.68 5.82 -17.38
N SER A 221 -14.66 5.22 -16.69
CA SER A 221 -15.92 4.75 -17.28
C SER A 221 -17.07 5.09 -16.33
N PRO A 222 -18.25 5.54 -16.83
CA PRO A 222 -19.40 5.83 -15.98
C PRO A 222 -19.80 4.66 -15.06
N GLU A 223 -19.61 3.42 -15.52
CA GLU A 223 -19.92 2.20 -14.75
C GLU A 223 -18.87 1.84 -13.70
N LEU A 224 -17.66 2.41 -13.80
CA LEU A 224 -16.51 2.13 -12.93
C LEU A 224 -16.11 3.34 -12.08
N GLN A 225 -16.90 4.40 -12.13
CA GLN A 225 -16.72 5.57 -11.30
C GLN A 225 -16.90 5.16 -9.84
N ASP A 226 -15.97 5.58 -9.02
CA ASP A 226 -15.88 5.20 -7.61
C ASP A 226 -15.52 6.45 -6.80
N ASP A 227 -15.98 6.49 -5.56
CA ASP A 227 -15.62 7.57 -4.65
C ASP A 227 -14.19 7.34 -4.16
N VAL A 228 -13.43 8.42 -3.98
CA VAL A 228 -12.07 8.33 -3.42
C VAL A 228 -12.18 7.79 -2.00
N ASN A 229 -11.58 6.64 -1.74
CA ASN A 229 -11.63 5.97 -0.45
C ASN A 229 -10.31 5.28 -0.13
N PHE A 230 -10.12 4.97 1.15
CA PHE A 230 -8.96 4.23 1.62
C PHE A 230 -8.98 2.77 1.14
N TYR A 231 -7.80 2.27 0.78
CA TYR A 231 -7.52 0.87 0.47
C TYR A 231 -6.10 0.50 0.94
N GLU A 232 -5.90 -0.77 1.27
CA GLU A 232 -4.69 -1.33 1.87
C GLU A 232 -3.62 -1.71 0.84
N VAL A 233 -4.01 -2.09 -0.38
CA VAL A 233 -3.08 -2.37 -1.48
C VAL A 233 -2.26 -1.11 -1.81
N GLU A 234 -0.94 -1.27 -1.91
CA GLU A 234 -0.02 -0.16 -2.17
C GLU A 234 0.50 -0.16 -3.62
N GLY A 235 0.68 1.04 -4.18
CA GLY A 235 1.40 1.25 -5.45
C GLY A 235 0.53 1.35 -6.72
N ILE A 236 -0.79 1.20 -6.59
CA ILE A 236 -1.78 1.40 -7.66
C ILE A 236 -2.91 2.32 -7.16
N GLY A 237 -3.58 2.99 -8.10
CA GLY A 237 -4.66 3.95 -7.84
C GLY A 237 -4.22 5.35 -7.41
N TYR A 238 -5.00 6.37 -7.79
CA TYR A 238 -4.82 7.78 -7.41
C TYR A 238 -6.17 8.53 -7.40
N ASP A 239 -6.19 9.67 -6.72
CA ASP A 239 -7.27 10.67 -6.64
C ASP A 239 -7.15 11.78 -7.72
N PHE A 240 -6.15 11.67 -8.61
CA PHE A 240 -5.94 12.50 -9.78
C PHE A 240 -5.46 11.66 -10.97
N ILE A 241 -5.51 12.23 -12.18
CA ILE A 241 -5.00 11.58 -13.40
C ILE A 241 -3.56 12.05 -13.68
N PRO A 242 -2.53 11.19 -13.56
CA PRO A 242 -1.16 11.56 -13.89
C PRO A 242 -0.98 11.85 -15.38
N THR A 243 -0.13 12.81 -15.73
CA THR A 243 0.14 13.19 -17.13
C THR A 243 0.72 12.03 -17.96
N VAL A 244 1.49 11.14 -17.34
CA VAL A 244 2.09 9.98 -18.02
C VAL A 244 1.10 8.84 -18.31
N LEU A 245 -0.12 8.88 -17.76
CA LEU A 245 -1.17 7.91 -18.07
C LEU A 245 -1.85 8.28 -19.39
N ASP A 246 -1.72 7.40 -20.35
CA ASP A 246 -2.42 7.45 -21.64
C ASP A 246 -3.57 6.44 -21.66
N HIS A 247 -4.79 6.93 -21.52
CA HIS A 247 -6.00 6.10 -21.58
C HIS A 247 -6.26 5.50 -22.95
N ASN A 248 -5.75 6.10 -24.03
CA ASN A 248 -6.08 5.69 -25.40
C ASN A 248 -5.50 4.32 -25.78
N VAL A 249 -4.45 3.87 -25.08
CA VAL A 249 -3.86 2.56 -25.32
C VAL A 249 -4.51 1.44 -24.52
N ILE A 250 -5.44 1.75 -23.61
CA ILE A 250 -6.07 0.80 -22.70
C ILE A 250 -7.39 0.32 -23.31
N ASP A 251 -7.52 -0.97 -23.58
CA ASP A 251 -8.74 -1.57 -24.12
C ASP A 251 -9.82 -1.80 -23.05
N LYS A 252 -9.41 -2.09 -21.80
CA LYS A 252 -10.34 -2.36 -20.70
C LYS A 252 -9.74 -2.05 -19.34
N TRP A 253 -10.57 -1.53 -18.43
CA TRP A 253 -10.26 -1.38 -17.01
C TRP A 253 -10.95 -2.46 -16.17
N ILE A 254 -10.27 -2.94 -15.14
CA ILE A 254 -10.82 -3.87 -14.15
C ILE A 254 -10.62 -3.28 -12.75
N LYS A 255 -11.73 -3.15 -12.01
CA LYS A 255 -11.69 -2.80 -10.59
C LYS A 255 -11.35 -4.01 -9.72
N THR A 256 -10.51 -3.80 -8.71
CA THR A 256 -10.16 -4.83 -7.72
C THR A 256 -10.28 -4.34 -6.29
N GLU A 257 -10.67 -5.23 -5.39
CA GLU A 257 -10.74 -4.98 -3.94
C GLU A 257 -9.52 -5.55 -3.21
N ASP A 258 -9.25 -5.07 -1.99
CA ASP A 258 -8.12 -5.51 -1.18
C ASP A 258 -8.18 -7.01 -0.87
N CYS A 259 -9.33 -7.53 -0.46
CA CYS A 259 -9.46 -8.93 -0.03
C CYS A 259 -9.06 -9.92 -1.14
N GLU A 260 -9.61 -9.75 -2.35
CA GLU A 260 -9.26 -10.61 -3.49
C GLU A 260 -7.82 -10.40 -3.96
N SER A 261 -7.31 -9.15 -3.91
CA SER A 261 -5.95 -8.83 -4.35
C SER A 261 -4.90 -9.45 -3.43
N LEU A 262 -5.04 -9.26 -2.12
CA LEU A 262 -4.07 -9.73 -1.14
C LEU A 262 -4.10 -11.27 -1.02
N ASN A 263 -5.28 -11.90 -1.11
CA ASN A 263 -5.36 -13.36 -1.18
C ASN A 263 -4.79 -13.93 -2.48
N ALA A 264 -4.98 -13.27 -3.62
CA ALA A 264 -4.34 -13.69 -4.87
C ALA A 264 -2.81 -13.57 -4.82
N ALA A 265 -2.27 -12.55 -4.15
CA ALA A 265 -0.83 -12.45 -3.90
C ALA A 265 -0.32 -13.61 -3.03
N ARG A 266 -1.05 -13.95 -1.95
CA ARG A 266 -0.75 -15.14 -1.12
C ARG A 266 -0.83 -16.44 -1.92
N MET A 267 -1.75 -16.51 -2.89
CA MET A 267 -1.88 -17.65 -3.78
C MET A 267 -0.68 -17.76 -4.76
N LEU A 268 -0.19 -16.66 -5.33
CA LEU A 268 1.05 -16.63 -6.13
C LEU A 268 2.24 -17.18 -5.34
N ILE A 269 2.38 -16.76 -4.09
CA ILE A 269 3.42 -17.25 -3.17
C ILE A 269 3.26 -18.75 -2.94
N ARG A 270 2.06 -19.17 -2.51
CA ARG A 270 1.82 -20.56 -2.06
C ARG A 270 1.84 -21.58 -3.20
N LYS A 271 1.24 -21.25 -4.35
CA LYS A 271 1.02 -22.20 -5.45
C LYS A 271 2.08 -22.14 -6.54
N GLU A 272 2.79 -21.02 -6.69
CA GLU A 272 3.77 -20.82 -7.77
C GLU A 272 5.17 -20.47 -7.23
N GLY A 273 5.34 -20.30 -5.93
CA GLY A 273 6.63 -19.92 -5.33
C GLY A 273 7.08 -18.50 -5.67
N LEU A 274 6.16 -17.65 -6.14
CA LEU A 274 6.46 -16.29 -6.58
C LEU A 274 6.29 -15.31 -5.41
N LEU A 275 7.41 -14.80 -4.88
CA LEU A 275 7.45 -13.94 -3.69
C LEU A 275 7.10 -12.48 -4.02
N CYS A 276 5.89 -12.25 -4.54
CA CYS A 276 5.40 -10.96 -5.02
C CYS A 276 4.50 -10.20 -4.03
N GLY A 277 4.32 -8.89 -4.23
CA GLY A 277 3.51 -7.99 -3.40
C GLY A 277 2.02 -7.93 -3.74
N GLY A 278 1.27 -7.07 -3.03
CA GLY A 278 -0.20 -7.00 -3.12
C GLY A 278 -0.75 -6.58 -4.49
N SER A 279 -0.12 -5.62 -5.16
CA SER A 279 -0.53 -5.18 -6.52
C SER A 279 -0.32 -6.26 -7.59
N SER A 280 0.59 -7.21 -7.35
CA SER A 280 0.77 -8.40 -8.19
C SER A 280 -0.46 -9.32 -8.09
N GLY A 281 -1.02 -9.44 -6.89
CA GLY A 281 -2.28 -10.16 -6.67
C GLY A 281 -3.47 -9.48 -7.31
N ALA A 282 -3.57 -8.14 -7.25
CA ALA A 282 -4.61 -7.38 -7.97
C ALA A 282 -4.55 -7.65 -9.49
N ALA A 283 -3.34 -7.59 -10.07
CA ALA A 283 -3.13 -7.87 -11.48
C ALA A 283 -3.51 -9.31 -11.87
N LEU A 284 -3.14 -10.30 -11.03
CA LEU A 284 -3.56 -11.68 -11.23
C LEU A 284 -5.08 -11.83 -11.15
N THR A 285 -5.73 -11.24 -10.14
CA THR A 285 -7.19 -11.29 -9.98
C THR A 285 -7.92 -10.79 -11.22
N ALA A 286 -7.49 -9.64 -11.77
CA ALA A 286 -8.04 -9.13 -13.01
C ALA A 286 -7.81 -10.08 -14.19
N ALA A 287 -6.62 -10.66 -14.30
CA ALA A 287 -6.29 -11.62 -15.35
C ALA A 287 -7.16 -12.89 -15.26
N LEU A 288 -7.39 -13.42 -14.05
CA LEU A 288 -8.27 -14.58 -13.84
C LEU A 288 -9.73 -14.26 -14.18
N LYS A 289 -10.21 -13.03 -13.92
CA LYS A 289 -11.57 -12.59 -14.26
C LYS A 289 -11.80 -12.59 -15.78
N ILE A 290 -10.85 -12.09 -16.56
CA ILE A 290 -10.99 -11.99 -18.02
C ILE A 290 -10.68 -13.31 -18.74
N ALA A 291 -9.82 -14.16 -18.18
CA ALA A 291 -9.30 -15.35 -18.86
C ALA A 291 -10.28 -16.53 -18.89
N LYS A 292 -11.43 -16.45 -18.20
CA LYS A 292 -12.43 -17.54 -18.14
C LYS A 292 -12.94 -17.98 -19.51
N ASP A 293 -13.10 -17.02 -20.42
CA ASP A 293 -13.69 -17.25 -21.75
C ASP A 293 -12.65 -17.38 -22.86
N PHE A 294 -11.35 -17.36 -22.51
CA PHE A 294 -10.28 -17.44 -23.51
C PHE A 294 -10.04 -18.88 -23.95
N SER A 295 -9.89 -19.06 -25.26
CA SER A 295 -9.53 -20.34 -25.87
C SER A 295 -8.11 -20.79 -25.54
N GLU A 296 -7.86 -22.08 -25.74
CA GLU A 296 -6.50 -22.62 -25.75
C GLU A 296 -5.65 -21.92 -26.84
N GLY A 297 -4.35 -21.74 -26.58
CA GLY A 297 -3.42 -21.03 -27.46
C GLY A 297 -3.33 -19.52 -27.25
N THR A 298 -4.32 -18.90 -26.60
CA THR A 298 -4.26 -17.49 -26.19
C THR A 298 -3.17 -17.28 -25.13
N ARG A 299 -2.37 -16.21 -25.23
CA ARG A 299 -1.31 -15.85 -24.28
C ARG A 299 -1.62 -14.57 -23.53
N VAL A 300 -1.70 -14.69 -22.21
CA VAL A 300 -1.93 -13.59 -21.27
C VAL A 300 -0.65 -13.35 -20.47
N VAL A 301 -0.15 -12.11 -20.47
CA VAL A 301 0.99 -11.69 -19.66
C VAL A 301 0.53 -10.75 -18.55
N VAL A 302 0.89 -11.06 -17.30
CA VAL A 302 0.55 -10.28 -16.11
C VAL A 302 1.83 -9.68 -15.51
N VAL A 303 1.84 -8.39 -15.22
CA VAL A 303 3.00 -7.74 -14.59
C VAL A 303 2.93 -7.88 -13.07
N LEU A 304 3.99 -8.39 -12.43
CA LEU A 304 4.12 -8.49 -10.97
C LEU A 304 5.10 -7.43 -10.46
N PRO A 305 4.62 -6.28 -9.93
CA PRO A 305 5.45 -5.07 -9.82
C PRO A 305 6.56 -5.11 -8.77
N ASP A 306 6.34 -5.74 -7.61
CA ASP A 306 7.28 -5.74 -6.50
C ASP A 306 7.15 -7.00 -5.62
N GLY A 307 8.07 -7.15 -4.65
CA GLY A 307 8.22 -8.36 -3.84
C GLY A 307 7.61 -8.28 -2.43
N ILE A 308 7.55 -9.41 -1.73
CA ILE A 308 7.03 -9.50 -0.35
C ILE A 308 7.80 -8.68 0.68
N ARG A 309 9.06 -8.30 0.40
CA ARG A 309 9.93 -7.55 1.32
C ARG A 309 9.23 -6.32 1.91
N ASN A 310 8.46 -5.62 1.08
CA ASN A 310 7.78 -4.39 1.48
C ASN A 310 6.56 -4.62 2.39
N TYR A 311 6.13 -5.87 2.60
CA TYR A 311 4.84 -6.23 3.18
C TYR A 311 4.93 -7.35 4.22
N MET A 312 6.12 -7.61 4.75
CA MET A 312 6.39 -8.72 5.67
C MET A 312 5.50 -8.67 6.92
N THR A 313 5.20 -7.47 7.42
CA THR A 313 4.30 -7.26 8.57
C THR A 313 2.87 -6.91 8.17
N LYS A 314 2.57 -6.87 6.86
CA LYS A 314 1.22 -6.66 6.29
C LYS A 314 0.63 -7.98 5.78
N PHE A 315 0.21 -8.08 4.52
CA PHE A 315 -0.55 -9.21 3.98
C PHE A 315 0.16 -10.58 4.09
N VAL A 316 1.49 -10.59 4.26
CA VAL A 316 2.25 -11.82 4.53
C VAL A 316 1.89 -12.40 5.89
N SER A 317 1.59 -11.54 6.88
CA SER A 317 1.15 -11.93 8.21
C SER A 317 -0.32 -12.36 8.22
N ASP A 318 -0.57 -13.61 8.58
CA ASP A 318 -1.92 -14.16 8.75
C ASP A 318 -2.73 -13.34 9.77
N HIS A 319 -2.06 -12.92 10.84
CA HIS A 319 -2.66 -12.06 11.85
C HIS A 319 -3.13 -10.73 11.25
N TRP A 320 -2.33 -10.08 10.40
CA TRP A 320 -2.68 -8.78 9.81
C TRP A 320 -3.86 -8.92 8.86
N MET A 321 -3.93 -10.03 8.12
CA MET A 321 -5.03 -10.37 7.22
C MET A 321 -6.32 -10.68 7.99
N ASP A 322 -6.25 -11.48 9.05
CA ASP A 322 -7.39 -11.83 9.93
C ASP A 322 -7.96 -10.58 10.62
N ALA A 323 -7.09 -9.72 11.15
CA ALA A 323 -7.46 -8.44 11.77
C ALA A 323 -8.25 -7.50 10.83
N ARG A 324 -8.15 -7.71 9.51
CA ARG A 324 -8.86 -6.94 8.47
C ARG A 324 -10.01 -7.70 7.83
N GLY A 325 -10.30 -8.91 8.32
CA GLY A 325 -11.33 -9.78 7.76
C GLY A 325 -11.01 -10.32 6.36
N PHE A 326 -9.73 -10.30 5.95
CA PHE A 326 -9.30 -10.83 4.65
C PHE A 326 -8.97 -12.32 4.69
N LEU A 327 -8.84 -12.91 5.88
CA LEU A 327 -8.77 -14.36 6.08
C LEU A 327 -9.86 -14.77 7.07
N GLU A 328 -10.41 -15.97 6.88
CA GLU A 328 -11.28 -16.58 7.88
C GLU A 328 -10.48 -16.93 9.14
N SER A 329 -10.89 -16.39 10.28
CA SER A 329 -10.25 -16.66 11.56
C SER A 329 -10.52 -18.09 12.00
N THR A 330 -9.50 -18.94 12.00
CA THR A 330 -9.63 -20.32 12.52
C THR A 330 -9.12 -20.38 13.97
N CYS A 331 -9.98 -20.84 14.88
CA CYS A 331 -9.60 -21.09 16.27
C CYS A 331 -8.67 -22.31 16.31
N GLN A 332 -7.35 -22.09 16.37
CA GLN A 332 -6.35 -23.16 16.36
C GLN A 332 -6.30 -24.01 17.64
N ASN A 333 -7.08 -23.66 18.68
CA ASN A 333 -6.99 -24.29 19.99
C ASN A 333 -8.37 -24.67 20.52
N GLU A 334 -8.66 -25.98 20.65
CA GLU A 334 -9.97 -26.48 21.08
C GLU A 334 -10.41 -25.95 22.45
N VAL A 335 -9.47 -25.63 23.34
CA VAL A 335 -9.73 -25.07 24.67
C VAL A 335 -10.25 -23.62 24.62
N LYS A 336 -10.01 -22.89 23.51
CA LYS A 336 -10.43 -21.49 23.32
C LYS A 336 -11.79 -21.35 22.63
N LYS A 337 -12.42 -22.44 22.17
CA LYS A 337 -13.68 -22.39 21.39
C LYS A 337 -14.83 -21.66 22.08
N TRP A 338 -14.98 -21.80 23.41
CA TRP A 338 -16.21 -21.36 24.08
C TRP A 338 -16.48 -19.85 24.01
N TRP A 339 -15.42 -19.02 24.01
CA TRP A 339 -15.56 -17.55 23.93
C TRP A 339 -15.22 -16.99 22.55
N TRP A 340 -14.61 -17.79 21.68
CA TRP A 340 -14.05 -17.34 20.41
C TRP A 340 -15.11 -16.70 19.50
N ASP A 341 -16.26 -17.34 19.37
CA ASP A 341 -17.36 -16.93 18.49
C ASP A 341 -18.38 -16.01 19.18
N ILE A 342 -18.15 -15.66 20.45
CA ILE A 342 -19.02 -14.73 21.17
C ILE A 342 -18.85 -13.33 20.56
N PRO A 343 -19.94 -12.61 20.24
CA PRO A 343 -19.84 -11.25 19.72
C PRO A 343 -19.36 -10.26 20.79
N ILE A 344 -18.68 -9.21 20.35
CA ILE A 344 -18.17 -8.12 21.20
C ILE A 344 -19.29 -7.47 22.02
N SER A 345 -20.53 -7.44 21.51
CA SER A 345 -21.72 -6.95 22.23
C SER A 345 -21.97 -7.60 23.61
N ARG A 346 -21.33 -8.75 23.90
CA ARG A 346 -21.40 -9.41 25.21
C ARG A 346 -20.34 -8.92 26.21
N LEU A 347 -19.39 -8.09 25.80
CA LEU A 347 -18.47 -7.43 26.73
C LEU A 347 -19.19 -6.36 27.54
N PHE A 348 -18.75 -6.20 28.78
CA PHE A 348 -19.14 -5.05 29.59
C PHE A 348 -18.21 -3.88 29.23
N PHE A 349 -18.82 -2.77 28.82
CA PHE A 349 -18.11 -1.53 28.51
C PHE A 349 -18.34 -0.51 29.61
N ASP A 350 -17.25 0.05 30.14
CA ASP A 350 -17.34 1.29 30.91
C ASP A 350 -17.55 2.45 29.94
N LYS A 351 -18.37 3.44 30.36
CA LYS A 351 -18.62 4.62 29.53
C LYS A 351 -17.31 5.39 29.32
N THR A 352 -16.80 5.37 28.08
CA THR A 352 -15.59 6.11 27.73
C THR A 352 -15.95 7.58 27.47
N PRO A 353 -15.32 8.55 28.17
CA PRO A 353 -15.59 9.97 27.96
C PRO A 353 -15.10 10.42 26.57
N LEU A 354 -15.89 11.31 25.95
CA LEU A 354 -15.59 11.95 24.67
C LEU A 354 -15.12 13.38 24.92
N PHE A 355 -14.10 13.81 24.19
CA PHE A 355 -13.53 15.15 24.29
C PHE A 355 -13.58 15.87 22.94
N LYS A 356 -13.63 17.20 22.95
CA LYS A 356 -13.60 18.02 21.73
C LYS A 356 -12.16 18.20 21.26
N GLU A 357 -11.95 18.41 19.96
CA GLU A 357 -10.61 18.61 19.41
C GLU A 357 -9.93 19.90 19.90
N ASN A 358 -10.72 20.89 20.32
CA ASN A 358 -10.23 22.20 20.77
C ASN A 358 -9.70 22.23 22.21
N ILE A 359 -9.70 21.10 22.94
CA ILE A 359 -9.06 21.05 24.26
C ILE A 359 -7.55 21.29 24.09
N THR A 360 -6.94 21.92 25.10
CA THR A 360 -5.50 22.18 25.06
C THR A 360 -4.71 20.92 25.37
N CYS A 361 -3.47 20.85 24.86
CA CYS A 361 -2.52 19.80 25.24
C CYS A 361 -2.31 19.75 26.76
N GLN A 362 -2.30 20.90 27.43
CA GLN A 362 -2.21 20.98 28.89
C GLN A 362 -3.39 20.31 29.59
N ASP A 363 -4.62 20.56 29.16
CA ASP A 363 -5.80 19.96 29.77
C ASP A 363 -5.86 18.46 29.50
N ALA A 364 -5.46 18.01 28.31
CA ALA A 364 -5.34 16.59 27.99
C ALA A 364 -4.35 15.86 28.91
N ILE A 365 -3.21 16.48 29.25
CA ILE A 365 -2.24 15.91 30.20
C ILE A 365 -2.88 15.73 31.58
N ARG A 366 -3.57 16.76 32.08
CA ARG A 366 -4.27 16.66 33.37
C ARG A 366 -5.29 15.53 33.38
N ILE A 367 -6.05 15.38 32.30
CA ILE A 367 -7.02 14.28 32.16
C ILE A 367 -6.30 12.92 32.22
N PHE A 368 -5.17 12.76 31.54
CA PHE A 368 -4.40 11.51 31.60
C PHE A 368 -3.90 11.21 33.02
N GLU A 369 -3.44 12.23 33.76
CA GLU A 369 -2.96 12.09 35.13
C GLU A 369 -4.10 11.72 36.11
N ASP A 370 -5.24 12.40 36.00
CA ASP A 370 -6.39 12.23 36.90
C ASP A 370 -7.10 10.89 36.68
N THR A 371 -7.30 10.51 35.42
CA THR A 371 -8.08 9.30 35.05
C THR A 371 -7.22 8.05 34.90
N LYS A 372 -5.89 8.20 34.80
CA LYS A 372 -4.92 7.11 34.55
C LYS A 372 -5.20 6.29 33.28
N VAL A 373 -5.97 6.83 32.34
CA VAL A 373 -6.19 6.21 31.04
C VAL A 373 -4.97 6.46 30.14
N GLN A 374 -4.81 5.64 29.10
CA GLN A 374 -3.72 5.81 28.14
C GLN A 374 -4.15 6.52 26.85
N GLN A 375 -5.46 6.55 26.59
CA GLN A 375 -6.07 7.11 25.38
C GLN A 375 -7.27 8.00 25.72
N LEU A 376 -7.44 9.09 24.97
CA LEU A 376 -8.66 9.91 24.96
C LEU A 376 -9.33 9.83 23.58
N VAL A 377 -10.66 9.77 23.57
CA VAL A 377 -11.45 9.76 22.33
C VAL A 377 -11.85 11.19 21.99
N ILE A 378 -11.49 11.63 20.79
CA ILE A 378 -11.85 12.96 20.29
C ILE A 378 -13.08 12.85 19.40
N SER A 379 -14.11 13.64 19.70
CA SER A 379 -15.40 13.67 19.00
C SER A 379 -16.05 15.06 19.03
N ASN A 380 -16.23 15.66 17.85
CA ASN A 380 -16.78 17.01 17.68
C ASN A 380 -18.30 17.07 17.78
N ASP A 381 -18.99 15.96 17.58
CA ASP A 381 -20.46 15.84 17.72
C ASP A 381 -20.90 14.98 18.92
N ASN A 382 -19.94 14.42 19.68
CA ASN A 382 -20.17 13.46 20.75
C ASN A 382 -20.80 12.13 20.29
N ILE A 383 -20.73 11.81 19.00
CA ILE A 383 -21.32 10.61 18.39
C ILE A 383 -20.23 9.84 17.63
N HIS A 384 -19.53 10.52 16.73
CA HIS A 384 -18.53 9.91 15.85
C HIS A 384 -17.12 10.23 16.35
N VAL A 385 -16.21 9.26 16.22
CA VAL A 385 -14.80 9.47 16.59
C VAL A 385 -14.08 10.20 15.46
N ASN A 386 -13.56 11.39 15.76
CA ASN A 386 -12.71 12.17 14.86
C ASN A 386 -11.23 11.73 14.95
N GLY A 387 -10.79 11.29 16.14
CA GLY A 387 -9.42 10.85 16.37
C GLY A 387 -9.21 10.29 17.77
N ILE A 388 -8.04 9.69 18.00
CA ILE A 388 -7.62 9.18 19.30
C ILE A 388 -6.34 9.88 19.72
N LEU A 389 -6.33 10.46 20.92
CA LEU A 389 -5.14 11.04 21.50
C LEU A 389 -4.46 10.02 22.40
N ASN A 390 -3.20 9.70 22.11
CA ASN A 390 -2.39 8.78 22.91
C ASN A 390 -1.44 9.57 23.81
N SER A 391 -1.39 9.23 25.10
CA SER A 391 -0.52 9.88 26.09
C SER A 391 0.96 9.91 25.64
N ASN A 392 1.50 8.79 25.20
CA ASN A 392 2.89 8.69 24.73
C ASN A 392 3.17 9.56 23.49
N THR A 393 2.22 9.62 22.55
CA THR A 393 2.37 10.44 21.33
C THR A 393 2.37 11.91 21.68
N LEU A 394 1.41 12.35 22.50
CA LEU A 394 1.31 13.73 22.98
C LEU A 394 2.59 14.16 23.72
N MET A 395 3.07 13.32 24.63
CA MET A 395 4.31 13.59 25.38
C MET A 395 5.53 13.64 24.47
N SER A 396 5.64 12.72 23.51
CA SER A 396 6.71 12.73 22.50
C SER A 396 6.68 14.03 21.69
N ASP A 397 5.53 14.44 21.16
CA ASP A 397 5.40 15.64 20.34
C ASP A 397 5.76 16.91 21.12
N LEU A 398 5.40 17.00 22.41
CA LEU A 398 5.82 18.08 23.29
C LEU A 398 7.33 18.09 23.54
N VAL A 399 7.92 16.93 23.88
CA VAL A 399 9.36 16.79 24.15
C VAL A 399 10.20 17.16 22.94
N PHE A 400 9.77 16.77 21.74
CA PHE A 400 10.44 17.12 20.48
C PHE A 400 10.06 18.50 19.92
N GLY A 401 9.25 19.28 20.66
CA GLY A 401 8.88 20.65 20.28
C GLY A 401 8.01 20.77 19.03
N ARG A 402 7.31 19.68 18.66
CA ARG A 402 6.38 19.68 17.51
C ARG A 402 5.09 20.41 17.81
N ILE A 403 4.68 20.42 19.08
CA ILE A 403 3.49 21.10 19.60
C ILE A 403 3.84 21.82 20.91
N LYS A 404 3.00 22.78 21.31
CA LYS A 404 3.08 23.51 22.58
C LYS A 404 1.94 23.12 23.52
N LEU A 405 2.11 23.36 24.82
CA LEU A 405 1.07 23.10 25.82
C LEU A 405 -0.26 23.83 25.56
N ILE A 406 -0.19 25.01 24.95
CA ILE A 406 -1.36 25.82 24.59
C ILE A 406 -2.00 25.42 23.26
N ASP A 407 -1.35 24.55 22.48
CA ASP A 407 -1.89 24.13 21.20
C ASP A 407 -3.07 23.18 21.42
N SER A 408 -3.96 23.16 20.42
CA SER A 408 -5.06 22.19 20.30
C SER A 408 -4.53 20.75 20.16
N VAL A 409 -5.23 19.79 20.77
CA VAL A 409 -4.90 18.35 20.65
C VAL A 409 -5.08 17.80 19.24
N GLU A 410 -5.82 18.49 18.37
CA GLU A 410 -6.00 18.13 16.95
C GLU A 410 -4.65 17.87 16.25
N ARG A 411 -3.59 18.60 16.63
CA ARG A 411 -2.25 18.46 16.04
C ARG A 411 -1.53 17.17 16.38
N SER A 412 -1.94 16.48 17.45
CA SER A 412 -1.29 15.26 17.96
C SER A 412 -2.23 14.05 17.98
N MET A 413 -3.50 14.24 17.62
CA MET A 413 -4.45 13.14 17.55
C MET A 413 -4.15 12.21 16.38
N VAL A 414 -4.31 10.91 16.61
CA VAL A 414 -4.17 9.88 15.61
C VAL A 414 -5.54 9.63 14.98
N LYS A 415 -5.69 9.88 13.68
CA LYS A 415 -6.94 9.65 12.93
C LYS A 415 -7.08 8.23 12.39
N HIS A 416 -5.96 7.50 12.28
CA HIS A 416 -5.93 6.10 11.88
C HIS A 416 -5.72 5.22 13.12
N TYR A 417 -6.79 4.59 13.57
CA TYR A 417 -6.83 3.70 14.72
C TYR A 417 -7.60 2.44 14.35
N ALA A 418 -7.34 1.36 15.09
CA ALA A 418 -8.03 0.11 14.89
C ALA A 418 -9.53 0.27 15.23
N LYS A 419 -10.39 0.07 14.23
CA LYS A 419 -11.85 0.16 14.36
C LYS A 419 -12.45 -1.23 14.24
N VAL A 420 -13.39 -1.57 15.10
CA VAL A 420 -14.04 -2.89 15.12
C VAL A 420 -15.54 -2.72 15.27
N LYS A 421 -16.30 -3.49 14.49
CA LYS A 421 -17.76 -3.50 14.54
C LYS A 421 -18.22 -4.25 15.78
N VAL A 422 -19.34 -3.84 16.38
CA VAL A 422 -19.90 -4.54 17.54
C VAL A 422 -20.28 -6.01 17.27
N SER A 423 -20.53 -6.36 16.00
CA SER A 423 -20.87 -7.71 15.54
C SER A 423 -19.67 -8.66 15.42
N VAL A 424 -18.44 -8.14 15.45
CA VAL A 424 -17.21 -8.93 15.38
C VAL A 424 -17.08 -9.83 16.60
N THR A 425 -16.44 -10.99 16.44
CA THR A 425 -16.27 -11.95 17.54
C THR A 425 -15.10 -11.59 18.47
N LEU A 426 -15.14 -12.07 19.71
CA LEU A 426 -14.03 -11.89 20.65
C LEU A 426 -12.74 -12.53 20.15
N GLY A 427 -12.81 -13.62 19.38
CA GLY A 427 -11.65 -14.24 18.74
C GLY A 427 -10.94 -13.28 17.79
N GLN A 428 -11.70 -12.66 16.88
CA GLN A 428 -11.18 -11.66 15.94
C GLN A 428 -10.64 -10.42 16.65
N LEU A 429 -11.35 -9.92 17.67
CA LEU A 429 -10.85 -8.82 18.51
C LEU A 429 -9.55 -9.20 19.22
N SER A 430 -9.47 -10.41 19.78
CA SER A 430 -8.27 -10.89 20.46
C SER A 430 -7.07 -10.96 19.52
N ARG A 431 -7.32 -11.33 18.25
CA ARG A 431 -6.30 -11.31 17.21
C ARG A 431 -5.85 -9.89 16.97
N LEU A 432 -6.72 -8.97 16.59
CA LEU A 432 -6.36 -7.56 16.40
C LEU A 432 -5.50 -6.99 17.55
N LEU A 433 -5.87 -7.30 18.79
CA LEU A 433 -5.17 -6.80 19.98
C LEU A 433 -3.78 -7.41 20.21
N GLU A 434 -3.36 -8.51 19.56
CA GLU A 434 -1.97 -9.02 19.68
C GLU A 434 -0.94 -8.03 19.11
N LYS A 435 -1.37 -7.07 18.29
CA LYS A 435 -0.53 -6.00 17.74
C LYS A 435 -1.00 -4.60 18.12
N GLU A 436 -2.32 -4.40 18.17
CA GLU A 436 -2.90 -3.12 18.53
C GLU A 436 -3.08 -3.02 20.06
N LEU A 437 -2.68 -1.90 20.65
CA LEU A 437 -2.84 -1.70 22.09
C LEU A 437 -4.31 -1.60 22.51
N TYR A 438 -5.17 -1.15 21.59
CA TYR A 438 -6.59 -0.96 21.78
C TYR A 438 -7.34 -1.04 20.46
N ALA A 439 -8.66 -1.21 20.54
CA ALA A 439 -9.60 -1.15 19.43
C ALA A 439 -10.77 -0.24 19.78
N VAL A 440 -11.21 0.57 18.82
CA VAL A 440 -12.37 1.45 18.92
C VAL A 440 -13.59 0.70 18.40
N ILE A 441 -14.58 0.48 19.26
CA ILE A 441 -15.80 -0.26 18.92
C ILE A 441 -16.85 0.72 18.38
N LEU A 442 -17.39 0.43 17.21
CA LEU A 442 -18.38 1.25 16.51
C LEU A 442 -19.66 0.45 16.26
N ASP A 443 -20.79 1.15 16.33
CA ASP A 443 -22.12 0.63 15.98
C ASP A 443 -22.50 1.03 14.55
N GLU A 444 -22.47 0.06 13.63
CA GLU A 444 -22.80 0.33 12.23
C GLU A 444 -24.30 0.54 11.99
N GLU A 445 -25.17 -0.08 12.80
CA GLU A 445 -26.62 0.09 12.67
C GLU A 445 -27.03 1.52 13.01
N HIS A 446 -26.23 2.17 13.85
CA HIS A 446 -26.38 3.57 14.24
C HIS A 446 -25.29 4.44 13.63
N ASN A 447 -25.07 4.34 12.31
CA ASN A 447 -24.19 5.24 11.54
C ASN A 447 -22.73 5.32 12.06
N ASN A 448 -22.15 4.20 12.48
CA ASN A 448 -20.80 4.13 13.07
C ASN A 448 -20.64 4.96 14.37
N THR A 449 -21.69 5.02 15.20
CA THR A 449 -21.62 5.68 16.51
C THR A 449 -20.59 5.00 17.41
N PHE A 450 -19.82 5.79 18.16
CA PHE A 450 -18.85 5.28 19.11
C PHE A 450 -19.50 4.55 20.28
N ILE A 451 -19.01 3.34 20.60
CA ILE A 451 -19.44 2.57 21.77
C ILE A 451 -18.39 2.65 22.88
N ALA A 452 -17.17 2.19 22.61
CA ALA A 452 -16.13 2.01 23.64
C ALA A 452 -14.72 1.88 23.04
N ILE A 453 -13.70 2.08 23.89
CA ILE A 453 -12.34 1.59 23.64
C ILE A 453 -12.16 0.27 24.38
N VAL A 454 -11.66 -0.75 23.68
CA VAL A 454 -11.41 -2.09 24.23
C VAL A 454 -9.93 -2.45 24.09
N ASN A 455 -9.41 -3.17 25.07
CA ASN A 455 -8.05 -3.72 25.09
C ASN A 455 -8.06 -5.15 25.66
N PHE A 456 -6.89 -5.79 25.75
CA PHE A 456 -6.81 -7.19 26.21
C PHE A 456 -7.36 -7.44 27.62
N SER A 457 -7.33 -6.45 28.53
CA SER A 457 -7.86 -6.67 29.88
C SER A 457 -9.37 -6.88 29.88
N HIS A 458 -10.10 -6.33 28.91
CA HIS A 458 -11.54 -6.56 28.77
C HIS A 458 -11.85 -8.01 28.39
N ILE A 459 -11.10 -8.56 27.42
CA ILE A 459 -11.23 -9.97 27.03
C ILE A 459 -10.85 -10.89 28.20
N LEU A 460 -9.75 -10.58 28.89
CA LEU A 460 -9.32 -11.36 30.05
C LEU A 460 -10.35 -11.33 31.18
N ASN A 461 -10.90 -10.15 31.48
CA ASN A 461 -11.95 -9.99 32.49
C ASN A 461 -13.22 -10.77 32.12
N PHE A 462 -13.61 -10.77 30.85
CA PHE A 462 -14.73 -11.57 30.35
C PHE A 462 -14.46 -13.07 30.55
N ILE A 463 -13.31 -13.57 30.09
CA ILE A 463 -12.94 -14.99 30.20
C ILE A 463 -12.89 -15.45 31.66
N THR A 464 -12.32 -14.64 32.55
CA THR A 464 -12.13 -14.99 33.97
C THR A 464 -13.44 -14.96 34.76
N LYS A 465 -14.28 -13.94 34.55
CA LYS A 465 -15.59 -13.83 35.23
C LYS A 465 -16.58 -14.89 34.75
N SER A 466 -16.61 -15.20 33.45
CA SER A 466 -17.52 -16.20 32.88
C SER A 466 -17.09 -17.65 33.15
N LYS A 467 -15.80 -17.94 33.36
CA LYS A 467 -15.39 -19.28 33.85
C LYS A 467 -15.85 -19.55 35.29
N GLY A 468 -16.01 -18.51 36.11
CA GLY A 468 -16.55 -18.62 37.46
C GLY A 468 -18.01 -19.11 37.50
N THR A 469 -18.81 -18.78 36.48
CA THR A 469 -20.21 -19.23 36.35
C THR A 469 -20.36 -20.58 35.64
N VAL A 470 -19.44 -20.94 34.74
CA VAL A 470 -19.44 -22.26 34.08
C VAL A 470 -19.04 -23.37 35.06
N ASN A 471 -18.13 -23.11 36.00
CA ASN A 471 -17.75 -24.09 37.04
C ASN A 471 -18.71 -24.18 38.23
N SER A 472 -19.70 -23.27 38.36
CA SER A 472 -20.74 -23.33 39.39
C SER A 472 -22.03 -24.01 38.92
N SER A 473 -22.01 -24.58 37.72
CA SER A 473 -23.18 -25.21 37.06
C SER A 473 -22.98 -26.71 36.80
N ASN A 474 -22.02 -27.36 37.50
CA ASN A 474 -21.83 -28.82 37.50
C ASN A 474 -22.15 -29.40 38.87
#